data_AF-A0A2T7Q2S5-F1
#
_entry.id   AF-A0A2T7Q2S5-F1
#
_cell.length_a   1.000
_cell.length_b   1.000
_cell.length_c   1.000
_cell.angle_alpha   90.00
_cell.angle_beta   90.00
_cell.angle_gamma   90.00
#
_symmetry.space_group_name_H-M   'P 1'
#
loop_
_entity.id
_entity.type
_entity.pdbx_description
1 polymer ?
#
loop_
_entity_poly.entity_id
_entity_poly.type
_entity_poly.pdbx_seq_one_letter_code
_entity_poly.pdbx_strand_id
1 'polypeptide(L)'
;MKKTIRKTKKRNPKPELKWQVGEYARHAEFHFILPYGFLLICRLLDKTPERMIYDFMVNAGGTNLKEEGNIASKEHLRNYFIAQGYGQHHYTETDISNMFKELDAVGSLFPWNGGNKMIDLYAKWRNKHYRFWFKQWYYKIRRKLPKKKED
;
A
#
# COMPACT_ATOMS: atom_id res chain seq x y z
N MET A 1 38.87 24.87 9.87
CA MET A 1 37.70 24.42 10.68
C MET A 1 36.96 23.32 9.94
N LYS A 2 36.99 22.07 10.43
CA LYS A 2 36.24 20.95 9.83
C LYS A 2 34.79 21.02 10.33
N LYS A 3 33.82 21.28 9.45
CA LYS A 3 32.38 21.22 9.77
C LYS A 3 31.99 19.77 10.02
N THR A 4 31.78 19.39 11.27
CA THR A 4 31.23 18.08 11.65
C THR A 4 29.76 18.03 11.24
N ILE A 5 29.46 17.37 10.13
CA ILE A 5 28.08 17.08 9.70
C ILE A 5 27.51 16.08 10.72
N ARG A 6 26.74 16.55 11.70
CA ARG A 6 25.93 15.68 12.57
C ARG A 6 24.94 14.94 11.67
N LYS A 7 25.17 13.64 11.43
CA LYS A 7 24.16 12.73 10.86
C LYS A 7 22.97 12.72 11.81
N THR A 8 21.93 13.50 11.52
CA THR A 8 20.64 13.38 12.18
C THR A 8 20.14 11.96 11.93
N LYS A 9 20.05 11.12 12.97
CA LYS A 9 19.40 9.80 12.88
C LYS A 9 18.01 10.05 12.30
N LYS A 10 17.78 9.60 11.06
CA LYS A 10 16.45 9.63 10.43
C LYS A 10 15.53 8.86 11.37
N ARG A 11 14.58 9.56 12.00
CA ARG A 11 13.60 8.93 12.88
C ARG A 11 12.63 8.15 12.00
N ASN A 12 12.37 6.90 12.38
CA ASN A 12 11.37 6.09 11.70
C ASN A 12 10.00 6.79 11.73
N PRO A 13 9.20 6.65 10.66
CA PRO A 13 7.87 7.24 10.63
C PRO A 13 7.04 6.72 11.79
N LYS A 14 6.37 7.64 12.50
CA LYS A 14 5.45 7.28 13.59
C LYS A 14 4.23 6.54 13.02
N PRO A 15 3.66 5.57 13.75
CA PRO A 15 2.43 4.90 13.33
C PRO A 15 1.26 5.89 13.22
N GLU A 16 0.43 5.75 12.18
CA GLU A 16 -0.77 6.58 11.99
C GLU A 16 -2.02 5.94 12.63
N LEU A 17 -2.00 4.62 12.81
CA LEU A 17 -3.03 3.80 13.44
C LEU A 17 -2.41 2.96 14.56
N LYS A 18 -3.18 2.70 15.63
CA LYS A 18 -2.68 1.95 16.82
C LYS A 18 -2.11 0.57 16.47
N TRP A 19 -2.64 -0.07 15.42
CA TRP A 19 -2.22 -1.40 14.98
C TRP A 19 -0.98 -1.39 14.08
N GLN A 20 -0.49 -0.24 13.60
CA GLN A 20 0.71 -0.13 12.72
C GLN A 20 2.01 -0.27 13.51
N VAL A 21 2.12 -1.32 14.31
CA VAL A 21 3.27 -1.65 15.15
C VAL A 21 3.60 -3.14 14.97
N GLY A 22 4.78 -3.57 15.42
CA GLY A 22 5.21 -4.96 15.25
C GLY A 22 5.23 -5.36 13.78
N GLU A 23 4.50 -6.41 13.42
CA GLU A 23 4.39 -6.95 12.06
C GLU A 23 3.76 -5.97 11.05
N TYR A 24 2.99 -4.99 11.52
CA TYR A 24 2.37 -3.97 10.69
C TYR A 24 3.13 -2.63 10.73
N ALA A 25 4.35 -2.61 11.26
CA ALA A 25 5.16 -1.40 11.30
C ALA A 25 5.49 -0.93 9.87
N ARG A 26 5.39 0.38 9.65
CA ARG A 26 5.67 0.99 8.34
C ARG A 26 7.14 0.91 7.93
N HIS A 27 8.05 0.93 8.90
CA HIS A 27 9.47 0.65 8.67
C HIS A 27 9.70 -0.82 9.02
N ALA A 28 9.95 -1.64 8.00
CA ALA A 28 10.17 -3.06 8.14
C ALA A 28 11.43 -3.47 7.37
N GLU A 29 12.19 -4.40 7.95
CA GLU A 29 13.33 -5.05 7.31
C GLU A 29 13.02 -6.53 7.22
N PHE A 30 13.01 -7.06 6.00
CA PHE A 30 12.72 -8.46 5.76
C PHE A 30 13.95 -9.18 5.21
N HIS A 31 14.23 -10.36 5.75
CA HIS A 31 15.31 -11.23 5.27
C HIS A 31 14.67 -12.46 4.64
N PHE A 32 14.88 -12.64 3.34
CA PHE A 32 14.33 -13.76 2.59
C PHE A 32 15.42 -14.43 1.75
N ILE A 33 15.31 -15.75 1.61
CA ILE A 33 15.98 -16.47 0.52
C ILE A 33 15.05 -16.36 -0.69
N LEU A 34 15.50 -15.65 -1.72
CA LEU A 34 14.69 -15.47 -2.93
C LEU A 34 14.59 -16.80 -3.69
N PRO A 35 13.38 -17.20 -4.14
CA PRO A 35 13.22 -18.39 -4.95
C PRO A 35 14.06 -18.31 -6.23
N TYR A 36 14.77 -19.39 -6.56
CA TYR A 36 15.68 -19.40 -7.70
C TYR A 36 14.96 -19.05 -9.03
N GLY A 37 13.77 -19.62 -9.25
CA GLY A 37 12.96 -19.29 -10.44
C GLY A 37 12.61 -17.80 -10.54
N PHE A 38 12.35 -17.13 -9.41
CA PHE A 38 12.11 -15.69 -9.39
C PHE A 38 13.36 -14.91 -9.81
N LEU A 39 14.55 -15.29 -9.31
CA LEU A 39 15.82 -14.67 -9.73
C LEU A 39 16.08 -14.81 -11.23
N LEU A 40 15.79 -15.98 -11.80
CA LEU A 40 15.93 -16.22 -13.23
C LEU A 40 15.03 -15.30 -14.05
N ILE A 41 13.76 -15.18 -13.67
CA ILE A 41 12.80 -14.26 -14.32
C ILE A 41 13.29 -12.81 -14.18
N CYS A 42 13.73 -12.41 -12.99
CA CYS A 42 14.30 -11.08 -12.75
C CYS A 42 15.44 -10.77 -13.71
N ARG A 43 16.37 -11.71 -13.88
CA ARG A 43 17.52 -11.55 -14.76
C ARG A 43 17.12 -11.46 -16.23
N LEU A 44 16.18 -12.29 -16.67
CA LEU A 44 15.69 -12.31 -18.06
C LEU A 44 14.95 -11.02 -18.44
N LEU A 45 14.19 -10.45 -17.51
CA LEU A 45 13.40 -9.23 -17.72
C LEU A 45 14.18 -7.94 -17.44
N ASP A 46 15.47 -8.02 -17.15
CA ASP A 46 16.33 -6.89 -16.79
C ASP A 46 15.75 -6.01 -15.66
N LYS A 47 15.29 -6.66 -14.59
CA LYS A 47 14.79 -6.00 -13.39
C LYS A 47 15.30 -6.68 -12.14
N THR A 48 15.83 -5.90 -11.21
CA THR A 48 16.27 -6.41 -9.91
C THR A 48 15.06 -6.92 -9.08
N PRO A 49 15.23 -7.93 -8.22
CA PRO A 49 14.19 -8.40 -7.30
C PRO A 49 13.58 -7.29 -6.45
N GLU A 50 14.43 -6.41 -5.89
CA GLU A 50 14.00 -5.25 -5.08
C GLU A 50 13.02 -4.37 -5.86
N ARG A 51 13.36 -4.04 -7.12
CA ARG A 51 12.51 -3.22 -7.98
C ARG A 51 11.17 -3.89 -8.26
N MET A 52 11.14 -5.18 -8.58
CA MET A 52 9.88 -5.90 -8.84
C MET A 52 8.98 -5.94 -7.61
N ILE A 53 9.54 -6.24 -6.44
CA ILE A 53 8.79 -6.26 -5.17
C ILE A 53 8.27 -4.86 -4.84
N TYR A 54 9.11 -3.83 -5.02
CA TYR A 54 8.69 -2.44 -4.86
C TYR A 54 7.53 -2.07 -5.79
N ASP A 55 7.66 -2.33 -7.08
CA ASP A 55 6.63 -2.02 -8.08
C ASP A 55 5.33 -2.76 -7.75
N PHE A 56 5.40 -4.05 -7.36
CA PHE A 56 4.24 -4.81 -6.89
C PHE A 56 3.55 -4.13 -5.70
N MET A 57 4.30 -3.73 -4.66
CA MET A 57 3.73 -3.07 -3.48
C MET A 57 3.09 -1.71 -3.79
N VAL A 58 3.74 -0.90 -4.63
CA VAL A 58 3.22 0.43 -5.00
C VAL A 58 1.97 0.30 -5.89
N ASN A 59 1.97 -0.66 -6.82
CA ASN A 59 0.80 -1.03 -7.63
C ASN A 59 -0.35 -1.48 -6.73
N ALA A 60 -0.08 -2.38 -5.77
CA ALA A 60 -1.11 -2.90 -4.87
C ALA A 60 -1.68 -1.82 -3.95
N GLY A 61 -0.82 -0.91 -3.46
CA GLY A 61 -1.21 0.16 -2.55
C GLY A 61 -1.91 1.35 -3.21
N GLY A 62 -2.11 1.36 -4.53
CA GLY A 62 -2.73 2.48 -5.25
C GLY A 62 -1.93 3.80 -5.15
N THR A 63 -0.63 3.72 -4.86
CA THR A 63 0.22 4.91 -4.61
C THR A 63 0.94 5.41 -5.86
N ASN A 64 0.71 4.75 -7.00
CA ASN A 64 1.38 5.10 -8.23
C ASN A 64 0.91 6.41 -8.82
N LEU A 65 1.91 7.20 -9.17
CA LEU A 65 1.80 8.45 -9.90
C LEU A 65 1.81 8.21 -11.43
N LYS A 66 2.29 7.11 -12.00
CA LYS A 66 2.34 7.01 -13.49
C LYS A 66 1.00 6.55 -14.10
N GLU A 67 0.46 7.36 -15.03
CA GLU A 67 -0.91 7.30 -15.56
C GLU A 67 -1.14 6.29 -16.70
N GLU A 68 -0.20 6.02 -17.61
CA GLU A 68 -0.59 5.37 -18.88
C GLU A 68 -0.29 3.86 -19.00
N GLY A 69 0.75 3.33 -18.35
CA GLY A 69 1.08 1.89 -18.40
C GLY A 69 0.43 1.03 -17.31
N ASN A 70 -0.43 1.62 -16.48
CA ASN A 70 -0.70 1.13 -15.12
C ASN A 70 -2.10 0.50 -14.96
N ILE A 71 -3.07 0.86 -15.79
CA ILE A 71 -4.48 0.46 -15.59
C ILE A 71 -4.65 -1.06 -15.71
N ALA A 72 -4.18 -1.67 -16.80
CA ALA A 72 -4.25 -3.13 -16.99
C ALA A 72 -3.43 -3.90 -15.93
N SER A 73 -2.25 -3.39 -15.58
CA SER A 73 -1.40 -3.99 -14.55
C SER A 73 -2.08 -4.01 -13.17
N LYS A 74 -2.80 -2.93 -12.81
CA LYS A 74 -3.58 -2.86 -11.56
C LYS A 74 -4.77 -3.83 -11.57
N GLU A 75 -5.42 -4.00 -12.72
CA GLU A 75 -6.50 -4.98 -12.87
C GLU A 75 -5.98 -6.42 -12.69
N HIS A 76 -4.88 -6.79 -13.37
CA HIS A 76 -4.25 -8.10 -13.17
C HIS A 76 -3.83 -8.32 -11.72
N LEU A 77 -3.29 -7.29 -11.07
CA LEU A 77 -2.88 -7.38 -9.68
C LEU A 77 -4.07 -7.62 -8.74
N ARG A 78 -5.17 -6.91 -8.94
CA ARG A 78 -6.41 -7.14 -8.19
C ARG A 78 -6.94 -8.56 -8.39
N ASN A 79 -6.98 -9.04 -9.63
CA ASN A 79 -7.43 -10.40 -9.95
C ASN A 79 -6.52 -11.44 -9.29
N TYR A 80 -5.21 -11.18 -9.21
CA TYR A 80 -4.28 -12.01 -8.46
C TYR A 80 -4.63 -12.07 -6.96
N PHE A 81 -4.91 -10.93 -6.30
CA PHE A 81 -5.30 -10.92 -4.88
C PHE A 81 -6.60 -11.67 -4.62
N ILE A 82 -7.58 -11.55 -5.52
CA ILE A 82 -8.83 -12.31 -5.47
C ILE A 82 -8.55 -13.81 -5.61
N ALA A 83 -7.76 -14.21 -6.62
CA ALA A 83 -7.43 -15.60 -6.87
C ALA A 83 -6.63 -16.25 -5.72
N GLN A 84 -5.80 -15.48 -5.01
CA GLN A 84 -5.08 -15.96 -3.82
C GLN A 84 -5.98 -16.12 -2.57
N GLY A 85 -7.24 -15.68 -2.63
CA GLY A 85 -8.17 -15.83 -1.51
C GLY A 85 -7.92 -14.89 -0.33
N TYR A 86 -7.10 -13.85 -0.50
CA TYR A 86 -6.75 -12.94 0.60
C TYR A 86 -7.98 -12.21 1.14
N GLY A 87 -8.24 -12.37 2.44
CA GLY A 87 -9.34 -11.68 3.12
C GLY A 87 -10.76 -12.15 2.74
N GLN A 88 -10.90 -13.25 1.98
CA GLN A 88 -12.22 -13.74 1.53
C GLN A 88 -13.13 -14.24 2.67
N HIS A 89 -12.56 -14.58 3.84
CA HIS A 89 -13.31 -14.85 5.07
C HIS A 89 -14.03 -13.61 5.64
N HIS A 90 -13.78 -12.43 5.07
CA HIS A 90 -14.29 -11.16 5.54
C HIS A 90 -15.00 -10.34 4.46
N TYR A 91 -14.55 -10.46 3.21
CA TYR A 91 -14.99 -9.63 2.10
C TYR A 91 -15.30 -10.48 0.87
N THR A 92 -16.30 -10.08 0.09
CA THR A 92 -16.55 -10.68 -1.22
C THR A 92 -15.49 -10.21 -2.23
N GLU A 93 -15.39 -10.89 -3.37
CA GLU A 93 -14.52 -10.45 -4.46
C GLU A 93 -14.86 -9.04 -4.94
N THR A 94 -16.15 -8.70 -4.98
CA THR A 94 -16.64 -7.35 -5.31
C THR A 94 -16.18 -6.32 -4.27
N ASP A 95 -16.20 -6.66 -2.98
CA ASP A 95 -15.71 -5.79 -1.91
C ASP A 95 -14.20 -5.53 -2.07
N ILE A 96 -13.40 -6.59 -2.30
CA ILE A 96 -11.96 -6.49 -2.53
C ILE A 96 -11.69 -5.64 -3.78
N SER A 97 -12.43 -5.86 -4.86
CA SER A 97 -12.34 -5.02 -6.05
C SER A 97 -12.61 -3.54 -5.70
N ASN A 98 -13.69 -3.24 -5.01
CA ASN A 98 -14.00 -1.86 -4.65
C ASN A 98 -12.90 -1.20 -3.80
N MET A 99 -12.28 -1.92 -2.86
CA MET A 99 -11.12 -1.43 -2.10
C MET A 99 -9.99 -0.92 -3.00
N PHE A 100 -9.55 -1.72 -3.97
CA PHE A 100 -8.48 -1.31 -4.89
C PHE A 100 -8.91 -0.13 -5.79
N LYS A 101 -10.17 -0.11 -6.26
CA LYS A 101 -10.71 1.00 -7.09
C LYS A 101 -10.71 2.32 -6.33
N GLU A 102 -11.09 2.30 -5.05
CA GLU A 102 -11.07 3.48 -4.18
C GLU A 102 -9.63 3.99 -3.94
N LEU A 103 -8.68 3.09 -3.69
CA LEU A 103 -7.26 3.48 -3.56
C LEU A 103 -6.71 4.08 -4.85
N ASP A 104 -7.05 3.50 -6.01
CA ASP A 104 -6.67 4.04 -7.31
C ASP A 104 -7.24 5.44 -7.54
N ALA A 105 -8.51 5.67 -7.21
CA ALA A 105 -9.16 6.97 -7.34
C ALA A 105 -8.46 8.06 -6.48
N VAL A 106 -7.98 7.70 -5.29
CA VAL A 106 -7.18 8.62 -4.46
C VAL A 106 -5.85 8.98 -5.13
N GLY A 107 -5.21 8.02 -5.80
CA GLY A 107 -4.01 8.26 -6.60
C GLY A 107 -4.26 9.21 -7.77
N SER A 108 -5.37 9.02 -8.50
CA SER A 108 -5.76 9.86 -9.65
C SER A 108 -6.03 11.33 -9.30
N LEU A 109 -6.25 11.66 -8.03
CA LEU A 109 -6.43 13.04 -7.58
C LEU A 109 -5.10 13.79 -7.33
N PHE A 110 -3.96 13.20 -7.73
CA PHE A 110 -2.66 13.84 -7.56
C PHE A 110 -2.57 15.15 -8.38
N PRO A 111 -2.09 16.26 -7.77
CA PRO A 111 -2.04 17.55 -8.46
C PRO A 111 -0.81 17.66 -9.36
N TRP A 112 -0.83 17.01 -10.53
CA TRP A 112 0.27 17.01 -11.52
C TRP A 112 0.81 18.39 -11.85
N ASN A 113 -0.09 19.33 -12.08
CA ASN A 113 0.24 20.70 -12.46
C ASN A 113 0.25 21.65 -11.25
N GLY A 114 0.23 21.09 -10.03
CA GLY A 114 0.23 21.85 -8.79
C GLY A 114 1.63 22.20 -8.31
N GLY A 115 1.82 23.41 -7.79
CA GLY A 115 3.04 23.77 -7.07
C GLY A 115 3.18 23.02 -5.74
N ASN A 116 4.35 23.10 -5.11
CA ASN A 116 4.69 22.39 -3.86
C ASN A 116 3.62 22.48 -2.76
N LYS A 117 2.97 23.65 -2.59
CA LYS A 117 1.89 23.84 -1.61
C LYS A 117 0.69 22.93 -1.87
N MET A 118 0.34 22.71 -3.15
CA MET A 118 -0.78 21.85 -3.53
C MET A 118 -0.43 20.37 -3.34
N ILE A 119 0.83 19.99 -3.63
CA ILE A 119 1.35 18.65 -3.36
C ILE A 119 1.32 18.35 -1.86
N ASP A 120 1.75 19.31 -1.02
CA ASP A 120 1.71 19.18 0.44
C ASP A 120 0.28 19.06 0.97
N LEU A 121 -0.65 19.83 0.41
CA LEU A 121 -2.07 19.77 0.76
C LEU A 121 -2.67 18.41 0.38
N TYR A 122 -2.39 17.93 -0.84
CA TYR A 122 -2.79 16.59 -1.29
C TYR A 122 -2.23 15.52 -0.37
N ALA A 123 -0.95 15.57 0.00
CA ALA A 123 -0.33 14.58 0.89
C ALA A 123 -1.03 14.54 2.27
N LYS A 124 -1.35 15.70 2.84
CA LYS A 124 -2.09 15.79 4.12
C LYS A 124 -3.51 15.23 3.99
N TRP A 125 -4.22 15.61 2.93
CA TRP A 125 -5.57 15.11 2.66
C TRP A 125 -5.57 13.59 2.44
N ARG A 126 -4.67 13.08 1.59
CA ARG A 126 -4.53 11.66 1.26
C ARG A 126 -4.32 10.81 2.51
N ASN A 127 -3.40 11.22 3.40
CA ASN A 127 -3.14 10.47 4.62
C ASN A 127 -4.37 10.46 5.54
N LYS A 128 -5.12 11.57 5.65
CA LYS A 128 -6.39 11.61 6.38
C LYS A 128 -7.44 10.68 5.73
N HIS A 129 -7.51 10.68 4.40
CA HIS A 129 -8.43 9.85 3.63
C HIS A 129 -8.12 8.36 3.81
N TYR A 130 -6.86 7.92 3.70
CA TYR A 130 -6.46 6.53 3.93
C TYR A 130 -6.87 6.01 5.31
N ARG A 131 -6.76 6.83 6.36
CA ARG A 131 -7.22 6.45 7.70
C ARG A 131 -8.74 6.28 7.77
N PHE A 132 -9.49 7.14 7.09
CA PHE A 132 -10.94 7.04 7.01
C PHE A 132 -11.37 5.80 6.20
N TRP A 133 -10.80 5.64 5.01
CA TRP A 133 -10.99 4.51 4.10
C TRP A 133 -10.77 3.18 4.82
N PHE A 134 -9.64 3.02 5.53
CA PHE A 134 -9.35 1.81 6.30
C PHE A 134 -10.45 1.53 7.33
N LYS A 135 -10.86 2.54 8.10
CA LYS A 135 -11.91 2.38 9.12
C LYS A 135 -13.24 1.94 8.50
N GLN A 136 -13.62 2.50 7.35
CA GLN A 136 -14.86 2.13 6.69
C GLN A 136 -14.92 0.64 6.37
N TRP A 137 -13.86 0.10 5.74
CA TRP A 137 -13.77 -1.31 5.40
C TRP A 137 -13.62 -2.19 6.64
N TYR A 138 -12.73 -1.84 7.56
CA TYR A 138 -12.50 -2.60 8.80
C TYR A 138 -13.77 -2.75 9.65
N TYR A 139 -14.57 -1.68 9.78
CA TYR A 139 -15.84 -1.75 10.52
C TYR A 139 -17.00 -2.31 9.70
N LYS A 140 -16.89 -2.46 8.37
CA LYS A 140 -17.93 -3.10 7.54
C LYS A 140 -18.17 -4.55 7.96
N ILE A 141 -17.09 -5.31 8.20
CA ILE A 141 -17.20 -6.70 8.67
C ILE A 141 -17.71 -6.75 10.12
N ARG A 142 -17.16 -5.90 10.99
CA ARG A 142 -17.44 -5.95 12.43
C ARG A 142 -18.88 -5.53 12.78
N ARG A 143 -19.56 -4.82 11.88
CA ARG A 143 -21.00 -4.57 11.96
C ARG A 143 -21.86 -5.80 11.61
N LYS A 144 -21.31 -6.76 10.86
CA LYS A 144 -21.99 -8.00 10.46
C LYS A 144 -21.79 -9.15 11.44
N LEU A 145 -20.78 -9.08 12.32
CA LEU A 145 -20.60 -10.06 13.38
C LEU A 145 -21.70 -9.86 14.43
N PRO A 146 -22.50 -10.89 14.78
CA PRO A 146 -23.37 -10.78 15.93
C PRO A 146 -22.50 -10.45 17.15
N LYS A 147 -22.95 -9.50 17.98
CA LYS A 147 -22.30 -9.25 19.27
C LYS A 147 -22.24 -10.61 19.97
N LYS A 148 -21.03 -11.14 20.22
CA LYS A 148 -20.88 -12.24 21.17
C LYS A 148 -21.57 -11.75 22.45
N LYS A 149 -22.64 -12.44 22.85
CA LYS A 149 -23.11 -12.36 24.23
C LYS A 149 -21.94 -12.85 25.07
N GLU A 150 -21.38 -11.96 25.86
CA GLU A 150 -20.51 -12.34 26.95
C GLU A 150 -21.43 -13.01 27.97
N ASP A 151 -21.28 -14.33 28.11
CA ASP A 151 -21.80 -15.09 29.25
C ASP A 151 -20.85 -14.93 30.44
#